data_AF-A0A2N2J6X4-F1
#
_entry.id   AF-A0A2N2J6X4-F1
#
_cell.length_a   1.000
_cell.length_b   1.000
_cell.length_c   1.000
_cell.angle_alpha   90.00
_cell.angle_beta   90.00
_cell.angle_gamma   90.00
#
_symmetry.space_group_name_H-M   'P 1'
#
loop_
_entity.id
_entity.type
_entity.pdbx_description
1 polymer ?
#
loop_
_entity_poly.entity_id
_entity_poly.type
_entity_poly.pdbx_seq_one_letter_code
_entity_poly.pdbx_strand_id
1 'polypeptide(L)'
;MKKVLLFAVIAMFLMVPMSFAKTAITDRDLDSVTAQEGVVIVLDGVNVSNVSIAVQSWGDSDGFTDGSGNAYTHAGWVGANITMSGQVVSLSGVMTIDVGVSTNATSPYPGGVYIGLPTVTIGGGGDPLNITQVVKVGGEQTLSNAAGAMTMGTAYMGGLTAQITGNLMITTH
;
A
#
# COMPACT_ATOMS: atom_id res chain seq x y z
N MET A 1 -80.10 -13.69 16.32
CA MET A 1 -78.82 -14.40 16.59
C MET A 1 -78.07 -14.82 15.34
N LYS A 2 -78.70 -15.41 14.30
CA LYS A 2 -78.02 -15.85 13.06
C LYS A 2 -77.28 -14.75 12.28
N LYS A 3 -77.82 -13.53 12.24
CA LYS A 3 -77.21 -12.39 11.51
C LYS A 3 -75.95 -11.84 12.19
N VAL A 4 -75.88 -11.88 13.52
CA VAL A 4 -74.71 -11.39 14.28
C VAL A 4 -73.54 -12.37 14.14
N LEU A 5 -73.81 -13.67 14.14
CA LEU A 5 -72.80 -14.70 13.88
C LEU A 5 -72.16 -14.53 12.49
N LEU A 6 -72.97 -14.20 11.47
CA LEU A 6 -72.49 -13.96 10.12
C LEU A 6 -71.51 -12.78 10.06
N PHE A 7 -71.81 -11.67 10.75
CA PHE A 7 -70.91 -10.51 10.79
C PHE A 7 -69.60 -10.80 11.55
N ALA A 8 -69.66 -11.61 12.61
CA ALA A 8 -68.46 -12.02 13.33
C ALA A 8 -67.53 -12.91 12.48
N VAL A 9 -68.11 -13.83 11.70
CA VAL A 9 -67.34 -14.68 10.77
C VAL A 9 -66.68 -13.82 9.69
N ILE A 10 -67.41 -12.87 9.10
CA ILE A 10 -66.86 -11.96 8.09
C ILE A 10 -65.74 -11.09 8.65
N ALA A 11 -65.92 -10.54 9.86
CA ALA A 11 -64.88 -9.75 10.52
C ALA A 11 -63.63 -10.56 10.82
N MET A 12 -63.78 -11.84 11.21
CA MET A 12 -62.66 -12.74 11.47
C MET A 12 -61.86 -13.07 10.21
N PHE A 13 -62.50 -13.18 9.05
CA PHE A 13 -61.81 -13.34 7.75
C PHE A 13 -61.12 -12.04 7.29
N LEU A 14 -61.66 -10.87 7.64
CA LEU A 14 -61.07 -9.57 7.31
C LEU A 14 -59.89 -9.19 8.21
N MET A 15 -59.75 -9.82 9.37
CA MET A 15 -58.69 -9.54 10.35
C MET A 15 -57.48 -10.48 10.24
N VAL A 16 -57.45 -11.44 9.29
CA VAL A 16 -56.26 -12.24 9.04
C VAL A 16 -55.22 -11.35 8.37
N PRO A 17 -54.09 -11.02 9.03
CA PRO A 17 -53.03 -10.30 8.36
C PRO A 17 -52.51 -11.20 7.25
N MET A 18 -52.72 -10.80 6.00
CA MET A 18 -52.00 -11.38 4.88
C MET A 18 -50.53 -11.03 5.08
N SER A 19 -49.82 -11.92 5.78
CA SER A 19 -48.37 -11.89 5.86
C SER A 19 -47.85 -12.00 4.44
N PHE A 20 -47.37 -10.90 3.88
CA PHE A 20 -46.52 -10.95 2.71
C PHE A 20 -45.33 -11.85 3.08
N ALA A 21 -45.33 -13.05 2.52
CA ALA A 21 -44.22 -13.97 2.64
C ALA A 21 -42.98 -13.19 2.22
N LYS A 22 -41.99 -13.12 3.11
CA LYS A 22 -40.65 -12.67 2.78
C LYS A 22 -40.20 -13.54 1.61
N THR A 23 -40.22 -13.00 0.38
CA THR A 23 -39.83 -13.76 -0.79
C THR A 23 -38.39 -14.17 -0.57
N ALA A 24 -38.16 -15.48 -0.42
CA ALA A 24 -36.82 -16.01 -0.35
C ALA A 24 -36.15 -15.62 -1.67
N ILE A 25 -35.05 -14.88 -1.58
CA ILE A 25 -34.23 -14.55 -2.73
C ILE A 25 -33.81 -15.89 -3.35
N THR A 26 -34.06 -16.09 -4.64
CA THR A 26 -33.70 -17.36 -5.28
C THR A 26 -32.20 -17.38 -5.53
N ASP A 27 -31.57 -18.56 -5.63
CA ASP A 27 -30.14 -18.64 -5.97
C ASP A 27 -29.83 -17.92 -7.30
N ARG A 28 -30.82 -17.83 -8.21
CA ARG A 28 -30.73 -17.04 -9.45
C ARG A 28 -30.73 -15.52 -9.21
N ASP A 29 -31.54 -15.05 -8.27
CA ASP A 29 -31.54 -13.64 -7.86
C ASP A 29 -30.27 -13.31 -7.06
N LEU A 30 -29.69 -14.29 -6.38
CA LEU A 30 -28.38 -14.17 -5.73
C LEU A 30 -27.24 -14.17 -6.77
N ASP A 31 -27.31 -15.04 -7.78
CA ASP A 31 -26.34 -15.13 -8.89
C ASP A 31 -26.30 -13.84 -9.72
N SER A 32 -27.45 -13.18 -9.89
CA SER A 32 -27.52 -11.85 -10.51
C SER A 32 -27.00 -10.72 -9.61
N VAL A 33 -26.77 -10.98 -8.32
CA VAL A 33 -26.22 -10.02 -7.34
C VAL A 33 -24.74 -10.29 -7.07
N THR A 34 -24.24 -11.52 -7.26
CA THR A 34 -22.84 -11.91 -7.01
C THR A 34 -21.85 -11.52 -8.11
N ALA A 35 -22.30 -10.82 -9.16
CA ALA A 35 -21.44 -10.31 -10.23
C ALA A 35 -21.81 -8.85 -10.57
N GLN A 36 -21.66 -7.93 -9.62
CA GLN A 36 -21.51 -6.53 -10.02
C GLN A 36 -20.09 -6.35 -10.56
N GLU A 37 -20.03 -6.11 -11.87
CA GLU A 37 -18.82 -5.89 -12.67
C GLU A 37 -17.87 -4.89 -11.99
N GLY A 38 -16.62 -5.33 -11.80
CA GLY A 38 -15.42 -4.50 -11.63
C GLY A 38 -15.43 -3.45 -10.51
N VAL A 39 -14.63 -3.66 -9.47
CA VAL A 39 -14.33 -2.57 -8.53
C VAL A 39 -13.24 -1.68 -9.14
N VAL A 40 -13.58 -0.42 -9.40
CA VAL A 40 -12.63 0.59 -9.91
C VAL A 40 -12.25 1.52 -8.76
N ILE A 41 -10.98 1.48 -8.37
CA ILE A 41 -10.42 2.41 -7.37
C ILE A 41 -9.54 3.42 -8.12
N VAL A 42 -10.00 4.67 -8.16
CA VAL A 42 -9.23 5.77 -8.74
C VAL A 42 -8.29 6.32 -7.66
N LEU A 43 -6.99 6.26 -7.93
CA LEU A 43 -5.98 6.89 -7.08
C LEU A 43 -5.52 8.17 -7.76
N ASP A 44 -6.07 9.30 -7.30
CA ASP A 44 -5.69 10.64 -7.76
C ASP A 44 -5.08 11.41 -6.58
N GLY A 45 -3.88 11.95 -6.79
CA GLY A 45 -3.18 12.75 -5.79
C GLY A 45 -2.69 12.01 -4.53
N VAL A 46 -2.57 10.67 -4.56
CA VAL A 46 -2.02 9.91 -3.43
C VAL A 46 -0.51 9.97 -3.45
N ASN A 47 0.05 10.71 -2.48
CA ASN A 47 1.48 10.95 -2.39
C ASN A 47 1.99 10.61 -0.99
N VAL A 48 3.15 9.94 -0.93
CA VAL A 48 3.93 9.84 0.31
C VAL A 48 5.01 10.92 0.25
N SER A 49 4.76 12.00 0.98
CA SER A 49 5.73 13.06 1.26
C SER A 49 6.32 12.85 2.66
N ASN A 50 7.54 13.33 2.88
CA ASN A 50 8.23 13.34 4.19
C ASN A 50 8.89 12.02 4.64
N VAL A 51 9.36 11.15 3.74
CA VAL A 51 10.36 10.14 4.13
C VAL A 51 11.69 10.86 4.37
N SER A 52 12.24 10.76 5.58
CA SER A 52 13.52 11.36 5.95
C SER A 52 14.43 10.35 6.63
N ILE A 53 15.71 10.39 6.25
CA ILE A 53 16.78 9.68 6.93
C ILE A 53 17.75 10.76 7.40
N ALA A 54 17.75 11.09 8.69
CA ALA A 54 18.60 12.17 9.19
C ALA A 54 20.11 11.84 9.08
N VAL A 55 20.46 10.59 9.38
CA VAL A 55 21.82 10.06 9.34
C VAL A 55 21.76 8.58 8.95
N GLN A 56 22.65 8.18 8.06
CA GLN A 56 23.02 6.78 7.88
C GLN A 56 24.52 6.67 8.12
N SER A 57 24.93 5.87 9.09
CA SER A 57 26.34 5.68 9.41
C SER A 57 26.64 4.22 9.73
N TRP A 58 27.88 3.84 9.46
CA TRP A 58 28.48 2.59 9.89
C TRP A 58 29.78 2.91 10.58
N GLY A 59 30.08 2.17 11.61
CA GLY A 59 31.23 2.44 12.42
C GLY A 59 31.48 1.35 13.41
N ASP A 60 32.55 1.56 14.13
CA ASP A 60 33.05 0.70 15.17
C ASP A 60 32.91 1.46 16.49
N SER A 61 32.18 0.86 17.44
CA SER A 61 31.90 1.50 18.74
C SER A 61 33.05 1.40 19.73
N ASP A 62 33.90 0.38 19.59
CA ASP A 62 35.02 0.07 20.47
C ASP A 62 36.38 0.24 19.78
N GLY A 63 36.36 0.43 18.46
CA GLY A 63 37.54 0.68 17.64
C GLY A 63 38.29 -0.60 17.29
N PHE A 64 39.33 -0.50 16.47
CA PHE A 64 39.96 -1.65 15.84
C PHE A 64 41.48 -1.67 16.06
N THR A 65 42.13 -2.81 15.82
CA THR A 65 43.60 -2.89 15.70
C THR A 65 43.97 -2.94 14.23
N ASP A 66 44.89 -2.08 13.78
CA ASP A 66 45.34 -2.11 12.39
C ASP A 66 46.20 -3.33 12.06
N GLY A 67 46.52 -3.51 10.78
CA GLY A 67 47.39 -4.59 10.31
C GLY A 67 48.85 -4.52 10.79
N SER A 68 49.24 -3.44 11.48
CA SER A 68 50.56 -3.26 12.08
C SER A 68 50.56 -3.47 13.60
N GLY A 69 49.41 -3.81 14.20
CA GLY A 69 49.27 -4.04 15.64
C GLY A 69 49.00 -2.77 16.47
N ASN A 70 48.73 -1.62 15.83
CA ASN A 70 48.36 -0.41 16.55
C ASN A 70 46.86 -0.44 16.91
N ALA A 71 46.56 -0.21 18.19
CA ALA A 71 45.17 -0.18 18.67
C ALA A 71 44.56 1.23 18.49
N TYR A 72 43.47 1.31 17.73
CA TYR A 72 42.55 2.44 17.67
C TYR A 72 41.47 2.20 18.70
N THR A 73 41.71 2.64 19.94
CA THR A 73 40.87 2.32 21.11
C THR A 73 39.58 3.16 21.24
N HIS A 74 39.25 3.95 20.22
CA HIS A 74 38.14 4.91 20.26
C HIS A 74 37.14 4.60 19.15
N ALA A 75 35.87 4.92 19.40
CA ALA A 75 34.81 4.80 18.42
C ALA A 75 35.09 5.62 17.16
N GLY A 76 34.72 5.08 16.00
CA GLY A 76 34.90 5.72 14.71
C GLY A 76 33.77 5.37 13.76
N TRP A 77 33.13 6.38 13.18
CA TRP A 77 31.96 6.26 12.33
C TRP A 77 32.20 6.98 11.00
N VAL A 78 31.76 6.35 9.92
CA VAL A 78 31.64 6.96 8.60
C VAL A 78 30.19 6.90 8.17
N GLY A 79 29.69 7.96 7.56
CA GLY A 79 28.31 7.99 7.11
C GLY A 79 27.94 9.29 6.45
N ALA A 80 26.64 9.50 6.26
CA ALA A 80 26.12 10.69 5.63
C ALA A 80 24.92 11.26 6.39
N ASN A 81 24.87 12.58 6.47
CA ASN A 81 23.61 13.28 6.65
C ASN A 81 22.89 13.31 5.32
N ILE A 82 21.65 12.82 5.29
CA ILE A 82 20.88 12.68 4.05
C ILE A 82 19.72 13.67 4.07
N THR A 83 19.64 14.51 3.04
CA THR A 83 18.50 15.38 2.80
C THR A 83 17.83 14.95 1.50
N MET A 84 16.53 14.65 1.58
CA MET A 84 15.70 14.32 0.43
C MET A 84 14.72 15.47 0.18
N SER A 85 14.55 15.88 -1.07
CA SER A 85 13.56 16.87 -1.49
C SER A 85 12.81 16.41 -2.74
N GLY A 86 11.56 16.84 -2.86
CA GLY A 86 10.64 16.41 -3.91
C GLY A 86 9.71 15.28 -3.46
N GLN A 87 9.02 14.67 -4.42
CA GLN A 87 8.03 13.62 -4.16
C GLN A 87 8.73 12.27 -4.03
N VAL A 88 8.61 11.60 -2.88
CA VAL A 88 9.28 10.30 -2.66
C VAL A 88 8.52 9.19 -3.36
N VAL A 89 7.19 9.11 -3.16
CA VAL A 89 6.32 8.16 -3.87
C VAL A 89 5.07 8.87 -4.36
N SER A 90 4.72 8.60 -5.61
CA SER A 90 3.50 9.03 -6.30
C SER A 90 2.71 7.80 -6.74
N LEU A 91 1.42 7.75 -6.46
CA LEU A 91 0.51 6.77 -7.07
C LEU A 91 -0.44 7.51 -8.01
N SER A 92 -0.47 7.09 -9.27
CA SER A 92 -1.35 7.67 -10.29
C SER A 92 -2.00 6.62 -11.17
N GLY A 93 -3.16 7.00 -11.70
CA GLY A 93 -3.97 6.15 -12.56
C GLY A 93 -5.00 5.32 -11.79
N VAL A 94 -5.51 4.29 -12.45
CA VAL A 94 -6.64 3.49 -11.95
C VAL A 94 -6.14 2.13 -11.52
N MET A 95 -6.49 1.74 -10.29
CA MET A 95 -6.43 0.35 -9.88
C MET A 95 -7.73 -0.33 -10.31
N THR A 96 -7.63 -1.35 -11.14
CA THR A 96 -8.79 -2.16 -11.54
C THR A 96 -8.75 -3.49 -10.80
N ILE A 97 -9.87 -3.90 -10.23
CA ILE A 97 -10.03 -5.23 -9.66
C ILE A 97 -11.15 -5.91 -10.42
N ASP A 98 -10.78 -6.96 -11.13
CA ASP A 98 -11.70 -7.81 -11.87
C ASP A 98 -11.71 -9.20 -11.26
N VAL A 99 -12.89 -9.80 -11.17
CA VAL A 99 -13.10 -11.14 -10.63
C VAL A 99 -13.87 -11.91 -11.68
N GLY A 100 -13.28 -12.98 -12.17
CA GLY A 100 -13.84 -13.74 -13.29
C GLY A 100 -13.69 -15.23 -13.10
N VAL A 101 -14.54 -15.97 -13.80
CA VAL A 101 -14.44 -17.42 -13.98
C VAL A 101 -14.22 -17.73 -15.46
N SER A 102 -13.19 -18.49 -15.79
CA SER A 102 -12.90 -18.91 -17.16
C SER A 102 -13.43 -20.31 -17.42
N THR A 103 -14.32 -20.44 -18.40
CA THR A 103 -14.84 -21.73 -18.88
C THR A 103 -13.87 -22.48 -19.79
N ASN A 104 -12.77 -21.82 -20.19
CA ASN A 104 -11.67 -22.38 -20.99
C ASN A 104 -10.38 -22.57 -20.18
N ALA A 105 -10.43 -22.44 -18.85
CA ALA A 105 -9.27 -22.69 -18.01
C ALA A 105 -8.86 -24.16 -18.11
N THR A 106 -7.60 -24.42 -18.45
CA THR A 106 -6.98 -25.75 -18.30
C THR A 106 -6.68 -26.08 -16.84
N SER A 107 -6.78 -25.08 -15.95
CA SER A 107 -6.73 -25.23 -14.51
C SER A 107 -8.08 -25.73 -13.97
N PRO A 108 -8.12 -26.67 -13.00
CA PRO A 108 -9.36 -27.12 -12.36
C PRO A 108 -10.06 -26.02 -11.53
N TYR A 109 -9.46 -24.83 -11.47
CA TYR A 109 -9.94 -23.68 -10.75
C TYR A 109 -10.22 -22.56 -11.76
N PRO A 110 -11.47 -22.41 -12.21
CA PRO A 110 -11.82 -21.46 -13.25
C PRO A 110 -11.79 -20.02 -12.72
N GLY A 111 -11.86 -19.82 -11.39
CA GLY A 111 -11.93 -18.51 -10.75
C GLY A 111 -10.56 -17.85 -10.54
N GLY A 112 -10.47 -16.57 -10.92
CA GLY A 112 -9.30 -15.74 -10.68
C GLY A 112 -9.67 -14.30 -10.34
N VAL A 113 -8.79 -13.65 -9.57
CA VAL A 113 -8.81 -12.21 -9.34
C VAL A 113 -7.68 -11.59 -10.13
N TYR A 114 -8.02 -10.61 -10.96
CA TYR A 114 -7.07 -9.83 -11.73
C TYR A 114 -7.04 -8.40 -11.21
N ILE A 115 -5.86 -7.96 -10.79
CA ILE A 115 -5.65 -6.61 -10.26
C ILE A 115 -4.73 -5.86 -11.23
N GLY A 116 -5.28 -4.89 -11.96
CA GLY A 116 -4.49 -3.90 -12.67
C GLY A 116 -3.88 -2.94 -11.67
N LEU A 117 -2.55 -2.89 -11.58
CA LEU A 117 -1.90 -2.03 -10.60
C LEU A 117 -1.84 -0.60 -11.13
N PRO A 118 -2.07 0.41 -10.26
CA PRO A 118 -1.82 1.79 -10.61
C PRO A 118 -0.32 1.99 -10.86
N THR A 119 0.02 3.10 -11.51
CA THR A 119 1.43 3.46 -11.66
C THR A 119 1.96 3.94 -10.31
N VAL A 120 2.95 3.24 -9.78
CA VAL A 120 3.70 3.70 -8.61
C VAL A 120 5.03 4.25 -9.08
N THR A 121 5.28 5.53 -8.82
CA THR A 121 6.53 6.20 -9.18
C THR A 121 7.27 6.64 -7.93
N ILE A 122 8.54 6.27 -7.82
CA ILE A 122 9.48 6.81 -6.83
C ILE A 122 10.17 7.99 -7.49
N GLY A 123 10.15 9.17 -6.87
CA GLY A 123 10.84 10.34 -7.42
C GLY A 123 10.33 10.86 -8.76
N GLY A 124 9.03 10.69 -9.00
CA GLY A 124 8.31 11.29 -10.12
C GLY A 124 6.92 11.75 -9.69
N GLY A 125 6.13 12.28 -10.65
CA GLY A 125 4.82 12.90 -10.38
C GLY A 125 4.79 14.43 -10.47
N GLY A 126 5.74 15.03 -11.18
CA GLY A 126 5.86 16.48 -11.40
C GLY A 126 7.10 17.09 -10.76
N ASP A 127 7.50 16.58 -9.58
CA ASP A 127 8.69 17.00 -8.85
C ASP A 127 9.71 15.85 -8.73
N PRO A 128 10.90 15.93 -9.36
CA PRO A 128 11.92 14.91 -9.25
C PRO A 128 12.44 14.77 -7.82
N LEU A 129 12.73 13.53 -7.39
CA LEU A 129 13.42 13.29 -6.12
C LEU A 129 14.91 13.63 -6.26
N ASN A 130 15.36 14.55 -5.39
CA ASN A 130 16.76 14.89 -5.26
C ASN A 130 17.25 14.47 -3.87
N ILE A 131 18.44 13.89 -3.82
CA ILE A 131 19.09 13.40 -2.61
C ILE A 131 20.46 14.06 -2.50
N THR A 132 20.68 14.79 -1.41
CA THR A 132 21.97 15.35 -1.05
C THR A 132 22.50 14.60 0.17
N GLN A 133 23.70 14.05 0.05
CA GLN A 133 24.38 13.32 1.11
C GLN A 133 25.67 14.03 1.48
N VAL A 134 25.76 14.55 2.70
CA VAL A 134 27.00 15.12 3.23
C VAL A 134 27.76 14.02 3.97
N VAL A 135 28.82 13.51 3.35
CA VAL A 135 29.63 12.41 3.88
C VAL A 135 30.56 12.94 4.96
N LYS A 136 30.53 12.30 6.11
CA LYS A 136 31.35 12.65 7.27
C LYS A 136 32.00 11.41 7.88
N VAL A 137 33.15 11.62 8.48
CA VAL A 137 33.71 10.74 9.50
C VAL A 137 33.63 11.43 10.85
N GLY A 138 33.41 10.70 11.94
CA GLY A 138 33.35 11.27 13.28
C GLY A 138 33.40 10.21 14.38
N GLY A 139 33.51 10.66 15.64
CA GLY A 139 33.58 9.75 16.80
C GLY A 139 32.23 9.22 17.28
N GLU A 140 31.12 9.64 16.69
CA GLU A 140 29.76 9.29 17.13
C GLU A 140 28.87 8.90 15.94
N GLN A 141 27.97 7.92 16.15
CA GLN A 141 27.07 7.41 15.12
C GLN A 141 26.14 8.48 14.50
N THR A 142 25.81 9.53 15.24
CA THR A 142 24.93 10.61 14.78
C THR A 142 25.64 11.62 13.89
N LEU A 143 26.98 11.59 13.82
CA LEU A 143 27.81 12.50 13.02
C LEU A 143 27.48 14.00 13.27
N SER A 144 26.97 14.30 14.46
CA SER A 144 26.46 15.63 14.87
C SER A 144 27.52 16.51 15.51
N ASN A 145 28.63 15.91 15.97
CA ASN A 145 29.63 16.60 16.77
C ASN A 145 30.68 17.30 15.89
N ALA A 146 30.61 18.63 15.79
CA ALA A 146 31.50 19.43 14.93
C ALA A 146 32.99 19.39 15.37
N ALA A 147 33.28 19.05 16.62
CA ALA A 147 34.65 19.06 17.17
C ALA A 147 35.52 17.87 16.72
N GLY A 148 34.92 16.84 16.11
CA GLY A 148 35.64 15.67 15.58
C GLY A 148 35.06 15.11 14.29
N ALA A 149 33.96 15.67 13.78
CA ALA A 149 33.40 15.28 12.50
C ALA A 149 34.11 16.00 11.35
N MET A 150 34.77 15.26 10.47
CA MET A 150 35.33 15.81 9.23
C MET A 150 34.39 15.51 8.07
N THR A 151 33.94 16.54 7.37
CA THR A 151 33.23 16.38 6.10
C THR A 151 34.22 15.91 5.05
N MET A 152 33.99 14.71 4.52
CA MET A 152 34.81 14.15 3.43
C MET A 152 34.38 14.69 2.07
N GLY A 153 33.10 15.04 1.93
CA GLY A 153 32.54 15.58 0.70
C GLY A 153 31.03 15.54 0.68
N THR A 154 30.47 15.92 -0.47
CA THR A 154 29.02 15.88 -0.71
C THR A 154 28.76 15.06 -1.97
N ALA A 155 27.88 14.07 -1.87
CA ALA A 155 27.31 13.39 -3.03
C ALA A 155 25.92 13.97 -3.31
N TYR A 156 25.68 14.32 -4.57
CA TYR A 156 24.39 14.81 -5.04
C TYR A 156 23.82 13.84 -6.08
N MET A 157 22.59 13.41 -5.88
CA MET A 157 21.83 12.61 -6.82
C MET A 157 20.55 13.36 -7.15
N GLY A 158 20.47 13.89 -8.37
CA GLY A 158 19.29 14.63 -8.83
C GLY A 158 18.46 13.84 -9.82
N GLY A 159 17.15 14.07 -9.83
CA GLY A 159 16.27 13.45 -10.82
C GLY A 159 16.13 11.94 -10.68
N LEU A 160 16.26 11.40 -9.46
CA LEU A 160 16.04 9.97 -9.25
C LEU A 160 14.57 9.66 -9.56
N THR A 161 14.34 8.78 -10.52
CA THR A 161 13.00 8.28 -10.83
C THR A 161 13.04 6.77 -11.03
N ALA A 162 12.14 6.05 -10.38
CA ALA A 162 11.90 4.63 -10.62
C ALA A 162 10.39 4.39 -10.69
N GLN A 163 9.95 3.42 -11.47
CA GLN A 163 8.53 3.17 -11.68
C GLN A 163 8.22 1.69 -11.58
N ILE A 164 7.12 1.35 -10.92
CA ILE A 164 6.54 0.01 -10.90
C ILE A 164 5.25 0.08 -11.70
N THR A 165 5.18 -0.76 -12.74
CA THR A 165 3.99 -1.00 -13.56
C THR A 165 3.79 -2.50 -13.70
N GLY A 166 2.55 -2.94 -13.87
CA GLY A 166 2.24 -4.36 -14.05
C GLY A 166 0.89 -4.75 -13.47
N ASN A 167 0.66 -6.07 -13.43
CA ASN A 167 -0.61 -6.65 -12.99
C ASN A 167 -0.33 -7.75 -11.97
N LEU A 168 -1.19 -7.87 -10.96
CA LEU A 168 -1.20 -9.00 -10.04
C LEU A 168 -2.37 -9.93 -10.40
N MET A 169 -2.04 -11.18 -10.72
CA MET A 169 -3.04 -12.24 -10.91
C MET A 169 -2.99 -13.19 -9.72
N ILE A 170 -4.13 -13.35 -9.06
CA ILE A 170 -4.33 -14.36 -8.01
C ILE A 170 -5.26 -15.41 -8.57
N THR A 171 -4.75 -16.63 -8.73
CA THR A 171 -5.56 -17.79 -9.10
C THR A 171 -5.78 -18.65 -7.86
N THR A 172 -6.98 -19.21 -7.77
CA THR A 172 -7.26 -20.22 -6.74
C THR A 172 -6.68 -21.56 -7.18
N HIS A 173 -6.17 -22.34 -6.22
CA HIS A 173 -6.01 -23.77 -6.35
C HIS A 173 -7.11 -24.45 -5.51
#